data_AF-A0AAD1H0L0-F1
#
_entry.id   AF-A0AAD1H0L0-F1
#
_cell.length_a   1.000
_cell.length_b   1.000
_cell.length_c   1.000
_cell.angle_alpha   90.00
_cell.angle_beta   90.00
_cell.angle_gamma   90.00
#
_symmetry.space_group_name_H-M   'P 1'
#
loop_
_entity.id
_entity.type
_entity.pdbx_description
1 polymer ?
#
loop_
_entity_poly.entity_id
_entity_poly.type
_entity_poly.pdbx_seq_one_letter_code
_entity_poly.pdbx_strand_id
1 'polypeptide(L)'
;MTSSTHRRSRPASAARKPKPAAEDTNLPAARRQLEYAISALIDPKPQHTGTGIVWLDPLYEQLRDAVPGSKRDRTGVPASQPPAWIDALDLLREIDTTIARWEPSWPQNPRDPTELSTPVTIFRLRAIQSRKWRPHDGADIHHKTNTLKKWVERITSLLANTHVKHLPAACPACGKKTVYRRDNAGDLVRQPALQITTQGCVCQHCRTVWGPERFMLLAKVLGYDLPPGVLE
;
A
#
# COMPACT_ATOMS: atom_id res chain seq x y z
N MET A 1 -43.68 -45.57 -54.86
CA MET A 1 -42.20 -45.59 -54.86
C MET A 1 -41.73 -44.17 -54.63
N THR A 2 -41.73 -43.71 -53.36
CA THR A 2 -40.58 -43.71 -52.43
C THR A 2 -39.49 -42.75 -52.91
N SER A 3 -39.40 -41.52 -52.40
CA SER A 3 -38.55 -41.12 -51.25
C SER A 3 -37.92 -39.77 -51.66
N SER A 4 -37.52 -38.79 -50.85
CA SER A 4 -37.36 -38.65 -49.41
C SER A 4 -37.30 -37.15 -49.12
N THR A 5 -37.98 -36.73 -48.07
CA THR A 5 -38.09 -35.37 -47.55
C THR A 5 -36.79 -35.01 -46.81
N HIS A 6 -35.95 -34.12 -47.36
CA HIS A 6 -34.76 -33.65 -46.64
C HIS A 6 -35.08 -32.40 -45.79
N ARG A 7 -35.64 -32.65 -44.61
CA ARG A 7 -35.86 -31.67 -43.55
C ARG A 7 -34.51 -31.32 -42.91
N ARG A 8 -33.93 -30.17 -43.26
CA ARG A 8 -32.74 -29.64 -42.56
C ARG A 8 -33.14 -29.19 -41.15
N SER A 9 -32.72 -29.97 -40.18
CA SER A 9 -32.79 -29.69 -38.74
C SER A 9 -31.96 -28.46 -38.38
N ARG A 10 -32.62 -27.44 -37.81
CA ARG A 10 -31.99 -26.35 -37.04
C ARG A 10 -31.21 -26.97 -35.86
N PRO A 11 -29.93 -26.62 -35.65
CA PRO A 11 -29.25 -27.00 -34.41
C PRO A 11 -29.90 -26.27 -33.23
N ALA A 12 -30.14 -27.04 -32.19
CA ALA A 12 -30.74 -26.63 -30.94
C ALA A 12 -29.96 -25.49 -30.27
N SER A 13 -30.73 -24.60 -29.66
CA SER A 13 -30.33 -23.55 -28.73
C SER A 13 -29.20 -24.01 -27.79
N ALA A 14 -28.00 -23.49 -28.00
CA ALA A 14 -26.97 -23.53 -26.97
C ALA A 14 -27.40 -22.56 -25.87
N ALA A 15 -27.96 -23.10 -24.79
CA ALA A 15 -28.28 -22.38 -23.58
C ALA A 15 -27.03 -21.65 -23.09
N ARG A 16 -26.98 -20.35 -23.34
CA ARG A 16 -25.97 -19.45 -22.78
C ARG A 16 -26.19 -19.47 -21.28
N LYS A 17 -25.31 -20.14 -20.53
CA LYS A 17 -25.27 -20.07 -19.07
C LYS A 17 -25.41 -18.60 -18.67
N PRO A 18 -26.34 -18.23 -17.77
CA PRO A 18 -26.39 -16.88 -17.26
C PRO A 18 -25.03 -16.60 -16.62
N LYS A 19 -24.36 -15.57 -17.15
CA LYS A 19 -23.21 -14.94 -16.49
C LYS A 19 -23.66 -14.63 -15.06
N PRO A 20 -22.91 -15.00 -14.01
CA PRO A 20 -23.31 -14.64 -12.65
C PRO A 20 -23.55 -13.13 -12.66
N ALA A 21 -24.74 -12.74 -12.20
CA ALA A 21 -25.12 -11.35 -12.07
C ALA A 21 -23.94 -10.63 -11.42
N ALA A 22 -23.37 -9.67 -12.15
CA ALA A 22 -22.43 -8.75 -11.54
C ALA A 22 -23.17 -8.23 -10.31
N GLU A 23 -22.63 -8.51 -9.12
CA GLU A 23 -23.08 -7.87 -7.90
C GLU A 23 -23.30 -6.41 -8.27
N ASP A 24 -24.54 -5.94 -8.14
CA ASP A 24 -24.92 -4.54 -8.36
C ASP A 24 -24.02 -3.73 -7.44
N THR A 25 -22.86 -3.38 -7.98
CA THR A 25 -21.78 -2.74 -7.28
C THR A 25 -22.36 -1.38 -7.00
N ASN A 26 -22.70 -1.11 -5.73
CA ASN A 26 -23.33 0.13 -5.33
C ASN A 26 -22.40 1.29 -5.74
N LEU A 27 -22.63 1.83 -6.94
CA LEU A 27 -21.77 2.81 -7.59
C LEU A 27 -21.60 4.06 -6.72
N PRO A 28 -22.65 4.59 -6.06
CA PRO A 28 -22.50 5.64 -5.07
C PRO A 28 -21.51 5.30 -3.94
N ALA A 29 -21.58 4.08 -3.39
CA ALA A 29 -20.67 3.65 -2.33
C ALA A 29 -19.23 3.49 -2.84
N ALA A 30 -19.04 2.86 -4.00
CA ALA A 30 -17.73 2.70 -4.63
C ALA A 30 -17.08 4.06 -4.94
N ARG A 31 -17.86 5.00 -5.47
CA ARG A 31 -17.40 6.38 -5.73
C ARG A 31 -16.98 7.08 -4.45
N ARG A 32 -17.77 6.99 -3.38
CA ARG A 32 -17.42 7.58 -2.08
C ARG A 32 -16.12 6.99 -1.53
N GLN A 33 -15.91 5.68 -1.68
CA GLN A 33 -14.65 5.04 -1.29
C GLN A 33 -13.45 5.55 -2.09
N LEU A 34 -13.63 5.80 -3.39
CA LEU A 34 -12.60 6.41 -4.23
C LEU A 34 -12.30 7.85 -3.79
N GLU A 35 -13.34 8.65 -3.54
CA GLU A 35 -13.20 10.03 -3.03
C GLU A 35 -12.43 10.06 -1.70
N TYR A 36 -12.75 9.16 -0.77
CA TYR A 36 -12.00 9.03 0.49
C TYR A 36 -10.55 8.58 0.28
N ALA A 37 -10.30 7.64 -0.63
CA ALA A 37 -8.94 7.17 -0.91
C ALA A 37 -8.08 8.25 -1.57
N ILE A 38 -8.65 9.06 -2.46
CA ILE A 38 -7.99 10.23 -3.05
C ILE A 38 -7.71 11.26 -1.96
N SER A 39 -8.73 11.63 -1.18
CA SER A 39 -8.58 12.59 -0.08
C SER A 39 -7.54 12.15 0.95
N ALA A 40 -7.44 10.86 1.25
CA ALA A 40 -6.42 10.32 2.15
C ALA A 40 -4.99 10.57 1.67
N LEU A 41 -4.79 10.68 0.35
CA LEU A 41 -3.49 10.89 -0.26
C LEU A 41 -3.15 12.38 -0.48
N ILE A 42 -4.13 13.20 -0.88
CA ILE A 42 -3.88 14.57 -1.38
C ILE A 42 -4.43 15.71 -0.52
N ASP A 43 -5.26 15.43 0.49
CA ASP A 43 -5.81 16.50 1.35
C ASP A 43 -5.07 16.55 2.70
N PRO A 44 -4.86 17.75 3.27
CA PRO A 44 -4.33 17.93 4.62
C PRO A 44 -5.14 17.14 5.66
N LYS A 45 -4.46 16.59 6.66
CA LYS A 45 -5.11 15.83 7.74
C LYS A 45 -4.91 16.50 9.10
N PRO A 46 -5.98 16.60 9.92
CA PRO A 46 -5.82 17.06 11.28
C PRO A 46 -5.10 15.99 12.10
N GLN A 47 -4.06 16.39 12.80
CA GLN A 47 -3.36 15.60 13.79
C GLN A 47 -3.58 16.23 15.16
N HIS A 48 -4.14 15.45 16.08
CA HIS A 48 -4.26 15.86 17.47
C HIS A 48 -2.89 15.71 18.14
N THR A 49 -2.30 16.82 18.53
CA THR A 49 -1.21 16.85 19.50
C THR A 49 -1.84 17.04 20.88
N GLY A 50 -1.16 16.62 21.95
CA GLY A 50 -1.67 16.82 23.32
C GLY A 50 -1.94 18.29 23.69
N THR A 51 -1.52 19.24 22.84
CA THR A 51 -1.67 20.68 23.00
C THR A 51 -2.61 21.33 21.96
N GLY A 52 -3.18 20.60 21.00
CA GLY A 52 -4.08 21.18 19.99
C GLY A 52 -4.28 20.33 18.73
N ILE A 53 -4.90 20.93 17.71
CA ILE A 53 -5.05 20.33 16.38
C ILE A 53 -4.04 21.00 15.44
N VAL A 54 -3.11 20.22 14.89
CA VAL A 54 -2.17 20.65 13.85
C VAL A 54 -2.63 20.07 12.52
N TRP A 55 -2.61 20.86 11.45
CA TRP A 55 -2.89 20.35 10.11
C TRP A 55 -1.59 19.90 9.46
N LEU A 56 -1.51 18.62 9.12
CA LEU A 56 -0.40 18.06 8.38
C LEU A 56 -0.57 18.29 6.88
N ASP A 57 0.55 18.50 6.19
CA ASP A 57 0.59 18.52 4.73
C ASP A 57 0.02 17.22 4.14
N PRO A 58 -0.49 17.24 2.90
CA PRO A 58 -0.91 16.04 2.19
C PRO A 58 0.14 14.93 2.22
N LEU A 59 -0.31 13.68 2.36
CA LEU A 59 0.59 12.53 2.47
C LEU A 59 1.50 12.36 1.25
N TYR A 60 1.00 12.72 0.06
CA TYR A 60 1.79 12.77 -1.17
C TYR A 60 2.90 13.85 -1.12
N GLU A 61 2.63 15.02 -0.54
CA GLU A 61 3.64 16.08 -0.40
C GLU A 61 4.68 15.70 0.64
N GLN A 62 4.27 15.13 1.78
CA GLN A 62 5.19 14.57 2.77
C GLN A 62 6.14 13.52 2.15
N LEU A 63 5.62 12.65 1.27
CA LEU A 63 6.45 11.68 0.55
C LEU A 63 7.46 12.38 -0.37
N ARG A 64 7.02 13.39 -1.12
CA ARG A 64 7.88 14.16 -2.05
C ARG A 64 9.00 14.89 -1.30
N ASP A 65 8.69 15.49 -0.16
CA ASP A 65 9.65 16.21 0.68
C ASP A 65 10.62 15.26 1.38
N ALA A 66 10.22 14.01 1.62
CA ALA A 66 11.09 12.97 2.17
C ALA A 66 12.15 12.45 1.18
N VAL A 67 11.95 12.61 -0.13
CA VAL A 67 12.89 12.12 -1.17
C VAL A 67 14.31 12.71 -1.04
N PRO A 68 14.50 14.05 -0.96
CA PRO A 68 15.83 14.63 -0.75
C PRO A 68 16.40 14.36 0.65
N GLY A 69 15.61 13.84 1.59
CA GLY A 69 16.05 13.49 2.94
C GLY A 69 16.73 12.11 2.97
N SER A 70 17.91 12.01 3.57
CA SER A 70 18.49 10.71 3.93
C SER A 70 17.82 10.21 5.22
N LYS A 71 17.11 9.08 5.15
CA LYS A 71 16.64 8.39 6.37
C LYS A 71 17.88 7.90 7.13
N ARG A 72 18.23 8.60 8.22
CA ARG A 72 19.40 8.30 9.06
C ARG A 72 19.17 7.07 9.93
N ASP A 73 19.21 5.88 9.36
CA ASP A 73 19.41 4.65 10.16
C ASP A 73 20.91 4.40 10.31
N ARG A 74 21.51 4.99 11.36
CA ARG A 74 22.91 4.75 11.73
C ARG A 74 23.03 3.47 12.56
N THR A 75 23.32 2.35 11.90
CA THR A 75 23.97 1.20 12.54
C THR A 75 24.94 0.52 11.57
N GLY A 76 26.24 0.84 11.70
CA GLY A 76 27.36 0.01 11.24
C GLY A 76 27.79 0.15 9.77
N VAL A 77 29.09 0.40 9.60
CA VAL A 77 29.91 0.45 8.36
C VAL A 77 29.71 1.70 7.48
N PRO A 78 30.79 2.47 7.21
CA PRO A 78 30.75 3.57 6.22
C PRO A 78 30.52 2.98 4.82
N ALA A 79 29.36 3.29 4.23
CA ALA A 79 29.05 3.00 2.84
C ALA A 79 28.57 4.28 2.16
N SER A 80 28.86 4.42 0.86
CA SER A 80 28.39 5.52 0.02
C SER A 80 26.87 5.54 0.03
N GLN A 81 26.27 6.51 0.71
CA GLN A 81 24.82 6.65 0.71
C GLN A 81 24.36 7.45 -0.51
N PRO A 82 23.31 7.00 -1.21
CA PRO A 82 22.71 7.76 -2.29
C PRO A 82 22.16 9.09 -1.73
N PRO A 83 22.16 10.17 -2.53
CA PRO A 83 21.71 11.50 -2.10
C PRO A 83 20.19 11.58 -1.86
N ALA A 84 19.45 10.49 -2.10
CA ALA A 84 18.01 10.42 -1.99
C ALA A 84 17.56 9.13 -1.30
N TRP A 85 16.42 9.18 -0.63
CA TRP A 85 15.77 7.99 -0.09
C TRP A 85 15.12 7.19 -1.22
N ILE A 86 15.83 6.15 -1.68
CA ILE A 86 15.47 5.35 -2.85
C ILE A 86 14.03 4.80 -2.74
N ASP A 87 13.64 4.25 -1.58
CA ASP A 87 12.29 3.69 -1.40
C ASP A 87 11.19 4.74 -1.57
N ALA A 88 11.42 5.96 -1.09
CA ALA A 88 10.49 7.08 -1.25
C ALA A 88 10.40 7.51 -2.72
N LEU A 89 11.56 7.60 -3.40
CA LEU A 89 11.64 7.93 -4.82
C LEU A 89 10.94 6.90 -5.71
N ASP A 90 11.14 5.60 -5.45
CA ASP A 90 10.50 4.52 -6.21
C ASP A 90 8.99 4.53 -6.03
N LEU A 91 8.51 4.71 -4.80
CA LEU A 91 7.08 4.83 -4.53
C LEU A 91 6.47 6.08 -5.19
N LEU A 92 7.17 7.21 -5.15
CA LEU A 92 6.74 8.44 -5.82
C LEU A 92 6.62 8.23 -7.34
N ARG A 93 7.63 7.60 -7.96
CA ARG A 93 7.63 7.26 -9.39
C ARG A 93 6.51 6.28 -9.74
N GLU A 94 6.25 5.28 -8.90
CA GLU A 94 5.15 4.32 -9.10
C GLU A 94 3.78 5.03 -9.11
N ILE A 95 3.57 5.94 -8.16
CA ILE A 95 2.35 6.75 -8.03
C ILE A 95 2.17 7.63 -9.28
N ASP A 96 3.19 8.41 -9.63
CA ASP A 96 3.13 9.36 -10.74
C ASP A 96 2.88 8.67 -12.08
N THR A 97 3.61 7.59 -12.36
CA THR A 97 3.47 6.84 -13.61
C THR A 97 2.12 6.11 -13.70
N THR A 98 1.58 5.63 -12.58
CA THR A 98 0.29 4.95 -12.57
C THR A 98 -0.87 5.92 -12.73
N ILE A 99 -0.83 7.06 -12.04
CA ILE A 99 -1.85 8.11 -12.18
C ILE A 99 -1.79 8.73 -13.58
N ALA A 100 -0.59 8.90 -14.16
CA ALA A 100 -0.43 9.31 -15.56
C ALA A 100 -1.14 8.39 -16.55
N ARG A 101 -1.09 7.07 -16.30
CA ARG A 101 -1.78 6.08 -17.12
C ARG A 101 -3.29 6.10 -16.93
N TRP A 102 -3.78 6.39 -15.72
CA TRP A 102 -5.22 6.49 -15.46
C TRP A 102 -5.85 7.75 -16.05
N GLU A 103 -5.10 8.85 -16.10
CA GLU A 103 -5.55 10.13 -16.64
C GLU A 103 -4.51 10.72 -17.61
N PRO A 104 -4.44 10.19 -18.85
CA PRO A 104 -3.49 10.67 -19.85
C PRO A 104 -3.89 12.02 -20.47
N SER A 105 -5.18 12.37 -20.40
CA SER A 105 -5.79 13.55 -21.02
C SER A 105 -5.61 14.86 -20.25
N TRP A 106 -5.16 14.81 -18.99
CA TRP A 106 -4.85 16.01 -18.22
C TRP A 106 -3.64 16.72 -18.84
N PRO A 107 -3.69 18.06 -19.05
CA PRO A 107 -2.90 18.75 -20.07
C PRO A 107 -1.45 18.27 -20.09
N GLN A 108 -1.06 17.82 -21.28
CA GLN A 108 0.35 17.72 -21.66
C GLN A 108 0.91 19.14 -21.51
N ASN A 109 1.61 19.39 -20.40
CA ASN A 109 2.27 20.66 -20.08
C ASN A 109 1.34 21.83 -19.67
N PRO A 110 1.30 22.24 -18.38
CA PRO A 110 1.50 23.67 -18.11
C PRO A 110 2.73 24.13 -18.91
N ARG A 111 2.68 25.30 -19.56
CA ARG A 111 3.80 25.82 -20.38
C ARG A 111 5.14 25.85 -19.62
N ASP A 112 5.11 25.75 -18.29
CA ASP A 112 6.24 25.37 -17.45
C ASP A 112 5.76 24.57 -16.20
N PRO A 113 6.18 23.31 -15.99
CA PRO A 113 5.88 22.54 -14.78
C PRO A 113 6.42 23.17 -13.48
N THR A 114 7.39 24.09 -13.58
CA THR A 114 7.97 24.79 -12.43
C THR A 114 7.14 25.98 -11.95
N GLU A 115 6.20 26.48 -12.77
CA GLU A 115 5.27 27.56 -12.41
C GLU A 115 4.03 27.06 -11.64
N LEU A 116 3.78 25.75 -11.62
CA LEU A 116 2.69 25.18 -10.84
C LEU A 116 3.08 25.04 -9.37
N SER A 117 2.38 25.78 -8.50
CA SER A 117 2.48 25.62 -7.05
C SER A 117 2.00 24.25 -6.55
N THR A 118 1.23 23.50 -7.36
CA THR A 118 0.69 22.19 -7.02
C THR A 118 1.18 21.11 -8.00
N PRO A 119 1.65 19.95 -7.52
CA PRO A 119 2.08 18.85 -8.38
C PRO A 119 0.99 18.36 -9.36
N VAL A 120 1.40 18.05 -10.60
CA VAL A 120 0.50 17.55 -11.68
C VAL A 120 -0.32 16.33 -11.25
N THR A 121 0.29 15.45 -10.45
CA THR A 121 -0.35 14.23 -9.93
C THR A 121 -1.60 14.53 -9.10
N ILE A 122 -1.58 15.61 -8.31
CA ILE A 122 -2.74 16.04 -7.51
C ILE A 122 -3.89 16.47 -8.44
N PHE A 123 -3.58 17.22 -9.50
CA PHE A 123 -4.61 17.62 -10.46
C PHE A 123 -5.23 16.43 -11.20
N ARG A 124 -4.42 15.44 -11.60
CA ARG A 124 -4.92 14.20 -12.21
C ARG A 124 -5.85 13.43 -11.28
N LEU A 125 -5.50 13.35 -9.99
CA LEU A 125 -6.36 12.71 -8.99
C LEU A 125 -7.69 13.46 -8.82
N ARG A 126 -7.66 14.80 -8.77
CA ARG A 126 -8.88 15.62 -8.75
C ARG A 126 -9.73 15.44 -10.01
N ALA A 127 -9.10 15.32 -11.19
CA ALA A 127 -9.80 15.03 -12.43
C ALA A 127 -10.52 13.68 -12.37
N ILE A 128 -9.84 12.62 -11.90
CA ILE A 128 -10.42 11.29 -11.67
C ILE A 128 -11.61 11.37 -10.69
N GLN A 129 -11.48 12.16 -9.62
CA GLN A 129 -12.54 12.38 -8.63
C GLN A 129 -13.78 13.04 -9.24
N SER A 130 -13.57 14.02 -10.12
CA SER A 130 -14.65 14.78 -10.79
C SER A 130 -15.33 14.05 -11.95
N ARG A 131 -14.78 12.90 -12.38
CA ARG A 131 -15.28 12.15 -13.53
C ARG A 131 -16.70 11.62 -13.30
N LYS A 132 -17.51 11.65 -14.36
CA LYS A 132 -18.83 10.99 -14.39
C LYS A 132 -18.64 9.50 -14.65
N TRP A 133 -18.93 8.67 -13.65
CA TRP A 133 -18.81 7.22 -13.71
C TRP A 133 -20.11 6.56 -14.16
N ARG A 134 -19.99 5.52 -14.99
CA ARG A 134 -21.11 4.68 -15.43
C ARG A 134 -21.22 3.45 -14.52
N PRO A 135 -22.39 2.81 -14.40
CA PRO A 135 -22.57 1.63 -13.54
C PRO A 135 -21.60 0.46 -13.84
N HIS A 136 -21.15 0.32 -15.09
CA HIS A 136 -20.18 -0.71 -15.47
C HIS A 136 -18.74 -0.42 -15.04
N ASP A 137 -18.44 0.80 -14.59
CA ASP A 137 -17.08 1.19 -14.18
C ASP A 137 -16.74 0.77 -12.75
N GLY A 138 -17.66 0.10 -12.03
CA GLY A 138 -17.48 -0.29 -10.64
C GLY A 138 -16.17 -1.06 -10.39
N ALA A 139 -15.80 -1.98 -11.29
CA ALA A 139 -14.56 -2.73 -11.18
C ALA A 139 -13.31 -1.83 -11.30
N ASP A 140 -13.31 -0.84 -12.18
CA ASP A 140 -12.20 0.11 -12.33
C ASP A 140 -12.10 1.02 -11.10
N ILE A 141 -13.23 1.52 -10.60
CA ILE A 141 -13.28 2.32 -9.36
C ILE A 141 -12.69 1.53 -8.18
N HIS A 142 -13.08 0.26 -8.02
CA HIS A 142 -12.54 -0.61 -6.98
C HIS A 142 -11.04 -0.84 -7.14
N HIS A 143 -10.57 -1.09 -8.37
CA HIS A 143 -9.15 -1.26 -8.64
C HIS A 143 -8.35 -0.01 -8.27
N LYS A 144 -8.78 1.17 -8.71
CA LYS A 144 -8.12 2.45 -8.36
C LYS A 144 -8.14 2.71 -6.87
N THR A 145 -9.28 2.50 -6.22
CA THR A 145 -9.45 2.66 -4.76
C THR A 145 -8.49 1.78 -3.98
N ASN A 146 -8.39 0.49 -4.33
CA ASN A 146 -7.51 -0.45 -3.63
C ASN A 146 -6.03 -0.11 -3.83
N THR A 147 -5.66 0.35 -5.04
CA THR A 147 -4.30 0.81 -5.32
C THR A 147 -3.95 2.05 -4.50
N LEU A 148 -4.85 3.05 -4.43
CA LEU A 148 -4.65 4.25 -3.60
C LEU A 148 -4.52 3.91 -2.11
N LYS A 149 -5.38 3.03 -1.58
CA LYS A 149 -5.30 2.57 -0.18
C LYS A 149 -3.95 1.91 0.13
N LYS A 150 -3.45 1.07 -0.78
CA LYS A 150 -2.11 0.45 -0.65
C LYS A 150 -0.99 1.47 -0.65
N TRP A 151 -1.07 2.51 -1.47
CA TRP A 151 -0.07 3.58 -1.45
C TRP A 151 -0.13 4.37 -0.16
N VAL A 152 -1.32 4.76 0.31
CA VAL A 152 -1.48 5.44 1.62
C VAL A 152 -0.83 4.62 2.73
N GLU A 153 -1.14 3.32 2.82
CA GLU A 153 -0.54 2.42 3.82
C GLU A 153 0.99 2.34 3.70
N ARG A 154 1.51 2.22 2.47
CA ARG A 154 2.96 2.19 2.20
C ARG A 154 3.63 3.50 2.58
N ILE A 155 3.08 4.65 2.21
CA ILE A 155 3.65 5.97 2.55
C ILE A 155 3.63 6.16 4.06
N THR A 156 2.51 5.88 4.73
CA THR A 156 2.44 5.98 6.19
C THR A 156 3.46 5.06 6.85
N SER A 157 3.58 3.80 6.40
CA SER A 157 4.58 2.87 6.94
C SER A 157 6.02 3.35 6.73
N LEU A 158 6.28 3.96 5.56
CA LEU A 158 7.58 4.48 5.18
C LEU A 158 7.97 5.67 6.06
N LEU A 159 7.06 6.65 6.22
CA LEU A 159 7.24 7.89 6.96
C LEU A 159 7.18 7.72 8.48
N ALA A 160 6.36 6.82 9.01
CA ALA A 160 6.07 6.71 10.43
C ALA A 160 7.24 6.17 11.29
N ASN A 161 8.45 6.02 10.74
CA ASN A 161 9.60 5.45 11.46
C ASN A 161 9.19 4.23 12.30
N THR A 162 8.45 3.29 11.69
CA THR A 162 8.19 2.02 12.37
C THR A 162 9.54 1.34 12.51
N HIS A 163 10.17 1.49 13.67
CA HIS A 163 11.46 0.87 13.97
C HIS A 163 11.23 -0.63 14.03
N VAL A 164 11.29 -1.28 12.87
CA VAL A 164 11.20 -2.73 12.76
C VAL A 164 12.54 -3.27 13.24
N LYS A 165 12.57 -3.72 14.49
CA LYS A 165 13.74 -4.41 15.04
C LYS A 165 13.59 -5.90 14.74
N HIS A 166 14.61 -6.48 14.12
CA HIS A 166 14.64 -7.92 13.89
C HIS A 166 15.27 -8.61 15.09
N LEU A 167 14.63 -9.68 15.58
CA LEU A 167 15.20 -10.52 16.63
C LEU A 167 15.93 -11.71 15.99
N PRO A 168 17.20 -11.97 16.32
CA PRO A 168 17.96 -13.11 15.78
C PRO A 168 17.51 -14.47 16.34
N ALA A 169 16.48 -14.53 17.18
CA ALA A 169 15.99 -15.74 17.83
C ALA A 169 15.01 -16.55 16.96
N ALA A 170 14.87 -17.84 17.27
CA ALA A 170 13.88 -18.69 16.62
C ALA A 170 12.47 -18.32 17.10
N CYS A 171 11.48 -18.40 16.19
CA CYS A 171 10.09 -18.24 16.56
C CYS A 171 9.66 -19.32 17.57
N PRO A 172 9.10 -18.96 18.74
CA PRO A 172 8.70 -19.97 19.73
C PRO A 172 7.47 -20.79 19.28
N ALA A 173 6.69 -20.30 18.32
CA ALA A 173 5.52 -21.00 17.79
C ALA A 173 5.86 -21.99 16.67
N CYS A 174 6.82 -21.67 15.78
CA CYS A 174 7.13 -22.50 14.61
C CYS A 174 8.60 -22.94 14.49
N GLY A 175 9.46 -22.54 15.42
CA GLY A 175 10.88 -22.89 15.46
C GLY A 175 11.74 -22.23 14.38
N LYS A 176 11.17 -21.51 13.40
CA LYS A 176 11.98 -20.91 12.32
C LYS A 176 12.73 -19.68 12.80
N LYS A 177 14.04 -19.64 12.48
CA LYS A 177 14.95 -18.53 12.80
C LYS A 177 15.04 -17.49 11.70
N THR A 178 14.97 -17.89 10.43
CA THR A 178 15.10 -17.00 9.28
C THR A 178 14.07 -17.27 8.21
N VAL A 179 13.68 -16.23 7.50
CA VAL A 179 12.81 -16.25 6.32
C VAL A 179 13.54 -15.60 5.14
N TYR A 180 13.18 -16.02 3.93
CA TYR A 180 13.63 -15.34 2.72
C TYR A 180 12.55 -14.38 2.25
N ARG A 181 12.92 -13.11 2.04
CA ARG A 181 12.03 -12.07 1.54
C ARG A 181 12.72 -11.41 0.35
N ARG A 182 11.95 -11.09 -0.69
CA ARG A 182 12.45 -10.23 -1.76
C ARG A 182 12.54 -8.80 -1.25
N ASP A 183 13.71 -8.19 -1.39
CA ASP A 183 13.87 -6.76 -1.17
C ASP A 183 13.28 -5.94 -2.33
N ASN A 184 13.41 -4.63 -2.26
CA ASN A 184 12.89 -3.72 -3.28
C ASN A 184 13.67 -3.81 -4.61
N ALA A 185 14.90 -4.36 -4.60
CA ALA A 185 15.68 -4.66 -5.80
C ALA A 185 15.29 -6.01 -6.45
N GLY A 186 14.46 -6.80 -5.78
CA GLY A 186 14.00 -8.12 -6.24
C GLY A 186 14.88 -9.28 -5.76
N ASP A 187 15.93 -8.99 -5.00
CA ASP A 187 16.87 -9.98 -4.49
C ASP A 187 16.29 -10.73 -3.29
N LEU A 188 16.54 -12.03 -3.23
CA LEU A 188 16.14 -12.88 -2.11
C LEU A 188 17.07 -12.65 -0.93
N VAL A 189 16.66 -11.78 -0.01
CA VAL A 189 17.40 -11.47 1.22
C VAL A 189 16.93 -12.36 2.37
N ARG A 190 17.90 -12.89 3.11
CA ARG A 190 17.64 -13.64 4.33
C ARG A 190 17.42 -12.67 5.49
N GLN A 191 16.26 -12.73 6.12
CA GLN A 191 15.91 -11.91 7.28
C GLN A 191 15.53 -12.78 8.48
N PRO A 192 15.71 -12.31 9.73
CA PRO A 192 15.22 -13.02 10.90
C PRO A 192 13.70 -13.17 10.86
N ALA A 193 13.21 -14.31 11.33
CA ALA A 193 11.80 -14.66 11.28
C ALA A 193 10.92 -13.81 12.21
N LEU A 194 11.51 -13.24 13.27
CA LEU A 194 10.81 -12.41 14.25
C LEU A 194 11.09 -10.92 13.99
N GLN A 195 10.02 -10.13 13.94
CA GLN A 195 10.06 -8.67 13.80
C GLN A 195 9.31 -8.04 14.96
N ILE A 196 9.93 -7.09 15.65
CA ILE A 196 9.30 -6.23 16.65
C ILE A 196 8.94 -4.91 15.99
N THR A 197 7.69 -4.49 16.14
CA THR A 197 7.17 -3.16 15.81
C THR A 197 6.62 -2.52 17.08
N THR A 198 6.16 -1.27 16.99
CA THR A 198 5.47 -0.59 18.09
C THR A 198 4.18 -1.29 18.52
N GLN A 199 3.60 -2.12 17.66
CA GLN A 199 2.32 -2.82 17.89
C GLN A 199 2.49 -4.25 18.41
N GLY A 200 3.73 -4.75 18.51
CA GLY A 200 3.96 -6.13 18.92
C GLY A 200 5.12 -6.79 18.19
N CYS A 201 5.30 -8.08 18.44
CA CYS A 201 6.23 -8.94 17.74
C CYS A 201 5.45 -9.87 16.81
N VAL A 202 5.88 -10.01 15.57
CA VAL A 202 5.23 -10.85 14.57
C VAL A 202 6.24 -11.80 13.95
N CYS A 203 5.87 -13.08 13.85
CA CYS A 203 6.62 -14.02 13.04
C CYS A 203 6.27 -13.86 11.56
N GLN A 204 7.27 -13.59 10.72
CA GLN A 204 7.12 -13.49 9.27
C GLN A 204 6.88 -14.83 8.59
N HIS A 205 7.11 -15.96 9.29
CA HIS A 205 6.83 -17.29 8.75
C HIS A 205 5.42 -17.79 9.08
N CYS A 206 5.09 -17.98 10.37
CA CYS A 206 3.80 -18.52 10.80
C CYS A 206 2.74 -17.46 11.10
N ARG A 207 3.08 -16.17 10.97
CA ARG A 207 2.19 -15.03 11.24
C ARG A 207 1.65 -14.93 12.68
N THR A 208 2.19 -15.71 13.62
CA THR A 208 1.88 -15.56 15.04
C THR A 208 2.25 -14.14 15.51
N VAL A 209 1.34 -13.52 16.25
CA VAL A 209 1.47 -12.15 16.79
C VAL A 209 1.51 -12.21 18.31
N TRP A 210 2.48 -11.52 18.90
CA TRP A 210 2.56 -11.24 20.33
C TRP A 210 2.40 -9.73 20.52
N GLY A 211 1.33 -9.31 21.20
CA GLY A 211 1.14 -7.90 21.54
C GLY A 211 2.22 -7.37 22.49
N PRO A 212 2.35 -6.05 22.64
CA PRO A 212 3.35 -5.42 23.50
C PRO A 212 3.24 -5.88 24.96
N GLU A 213 2.03 -6.18 25.43
CA GLU A 213 1.77 -6.73 26.76
C GLU A 213 2.43 -8.10 27.01
N ARG A 214 2.84 -8.80 25.95
CA ARG A 214 3.50 -10.12 26.04
C ARG A 214 5.00 -10.05 25.81
N PHE A 215 5.60 -8.86 25.70
CA PHE A 215 7.04 -8.72 25.43
C PHE A 215 7.91 -9.30 26.54
N MET A 216 7.52 -9.16 27.81
CA MET A 216 8.29 -9.74 28.92
C MET A 216 8.29 -11.27 28.87
N LEU A 217 7.12 -11.86 28.61
CA LEU A 217 6.99 -13.31 28.43
C LEU A 217 7.82 -13.79 27.24
N LEU A 218 7.76 -13.06 26.12
CA LEU A 218 8.52 -13.38 24.92
C LEU A 218 10.04 -13.29 25.18
N ALA A 219 10.51 -12.24 25.87
CA ALA A 219 11.92 -12.10 26.22
C ALA A 219 12.42 -13.28 27.07
N LYS A 220 11.63 -13.70 28.07
CA LYS A 220 11.93 -14.86 28.91
C LYS A 220 11.99 -16.17 28.13
N VAL A 221 11.03 -16.39 27.22
CA VAL A 221 10.99 -17.60 26.37
C VAL A 221 12.17 -17.63 25.39
N LEU A 222 12.60 -16.47 24.91
CA LEU A 222 13.74 -16.33 24.00
C LEU A 222 15.10 -16.31 24.72
N GLY A 223 15.12 -16.33 26.06
CA GLY A 223 16.34 -16.34 26.87
C GLY A 223 17.07 -14.99 26.94
N TYR A 224 16.35 -13.88 26.78
CA TYR A 224 16.92 -12.54 27.00
C TYR A 224 16.80 -12.15 28.48
N ASP A 225 17.90 -11.67 29.05
CA ASP A 225 17.90 -11.07 30.39
C ASP A 225 17.19 -9.72 30.35
N LEU A 226 16.26 -9.50 31.29
CA LEU A 226 15.60 -8.21 31.44
C LEU A 226 16.63 -7.18 31.95
N PRO A 227 16.69 -5.98 31.34
CA PRO A 227 17.58 -4.94 31.84
C PRO A 227 17.19 -4.55 33.28
N PRO A 228 18.18 -4.27 34.15
CA PRO A 228 17.91 -3.89 35.54
C PRO A 228 17.04 -2.63 35.58
N GLY A 229 15.87 -2.70 36.24
CA GLY A 229 14.96 -1.57 36.44
C GLY A 229 13.59 -1.65 35.76
N VAL A 230 13.28 -2.72 35.03
CA VAL A 230 11.90 -3.01 34.58
C VAL A 230 11.24 -3.83 35.69
N LEU A 231 10.31 -3.21 36.42
CA LEU A 231 9.62 -3.79 37.58
C LEU A 231 8.86 -5.07 37.21
N GLU A 232 8.99 -6.06 38.09
CA GLU A 232 8.20 -7.31 38.12
C GLU A 232 6.70 -7.05 38.29
#